data_AF-A0A965RH94-F1
#
_entry.id   AF-A0A965RH94-F1
#
_cell.length_a   1.000
_cell.length_b   1.000
_cell.length_c   1.000
_cell.angle_alpha   90.00
_cell.angle_beta   90.00
_cell.angle_gamma   90.00
#
_symmetry.space_group_name_H-M   'P 1'
#
loop_
_entity.id
_entity.type
_entity.pdbx_description
1 polymer ?
#
loop_
_entity_poly.entity_id
_entity_poly.type
_entity_poly.pdbx_seq_one_letter_code
_entity_poly.pdbx_strand_id
1 'polypeptide(L)'
;GFIEAMMPLHIRPTLGQGAYWSQVLTRMLEQFEPTTEYIITLDMDSFISKENIEHLFALAMTFQCDALAPLQTKREDGRPMLTLLDQLDNPPQDGTTEVPVGWFGAPVQQVDTAHFGCTIISTRALRRMAKPWFQETPDPNGGWGDGRRDSDIAFWANFKASGNRLYVTPRVVIGHGEYVITWPGKHLAGPVYQYTTEWQSTRKPPESAWSVPE
;
A
#
# COMPACT_ATOMS: atom_id res chain seq x y z
N GLY A 1 16.21 7.45 -1.61
CA GLY A 1 15.30 6.98 -0.53
C GLY A 1 14.21 8.00 -0.26
N PHE A 2 13.11 7.65 0.43
CA PHE A 2 11.96 8.57 0.59
C PHE A 2 12.32 9.95 1.17
N ILE A 3 13.33 10.03 2.05
CA ILE A 3 13.83 11.32 2.59
C ILE A 3 14.33 12.23 1.46
N GLU A 4 15.12 11.69 0.52
CA GLU A 4 15.66 12.45 -0.62
C GLU A 4 14.56 12.91 -1.58
N ALA A 5 13.47 12.14 -1.69
CA ALA A 5 12.31 12.52 -2.49
C ALA A 5 11.50 13.66 -1.84
N MET A 6 11.34 13.64 -0.52
CA MET A 6 10.46 14.56 0.21
C MET A 6 11.13 15.86 0.67
N MET A 7 12.39 15.81 1.08
CA MET A 7 13.10 16.97 1.63
C MET A 7 13.18 18.17 0.68
N PRO A 8 13.44 17.99 -0.64
CA PRO A 8 13.41 19.10 -1.60
C PRO A 8 12.04 19.76 -1.77
N LEU A 9 10.97 19.04 -1.39
CA LEU A 9 9.59 19.54 -1.40
C LEU A 9 9.20 20.17 -0.07
N HIS A 10 10.14 20.27 0.88
CA HIS A 10 9.92 20.72 2.25
C HIS A 10 8.84 19.92 3.00
N ILE A 11 8.58 18.67 2.57
CA ILE A 11 7.72 17.75 3.29
C ILE A 11 8.60 16.99 4.27
N ARG A 12 8.39 17.22 5.57
CA ARG A 12 9.16 16.55 6.63
C ARG A 12 8.53 15.17 6.93
N PRO A 13 9.23 14.05 6.68
CA PRO A 13 8.75 12.74 7.11
C PRO A 13 8.69 12.70 8.64
N THR A 14 7.60 12.14 9.18
CA THR A 14 7.47 11.88 10.61
C THR A 14 7.39 10.39 10.83
N LEU A 15 8.26 9.84 11.68
CA LEU A 15 8.26 8.42 12.01
C LEU A 15 7.30 8.16 13.17
N GLY A 16 6.30 7.32 12.94
CA GLY A 16 5.47 6.76 14.00
C GLY A 16 6.11 5.52 14.62
N GLN A 17 6.01 5.37 15.94
CA GLN A 17 6.49 4.20 16.65
C GLN A 17 5.40 3.64 17.58
N GLY A 18 5.31 2.31 17.65
CA GLY A 18 4.38 1.60 18.52
C GLY A 18 4.12 0.17 18.04
N ALA A 19 3.53 -0.65 18.91
CA ALA A 19 3.23 -2.05 18.60
C ALA A 19 2.04 -2.22 17.63
N TYR A 20 1.11 -1.26 17.61
CA TYR A 20 -0.11 -1.33 16.82
C TYR A 20 -0.07 -0.28 15.71
N TRP A 21 0.11 -0.73 14.47
CA TRP A 21 0.20 0.13 13.29
C TRP A 21 -0.99 1.10 13.18
N SER A 22 -2.21 0.61 13.35
CA SER A 22 -3.44 1.40 13.24
C SER A 22 -3.55 2.51 14.30
N GLN A 23 -3.15 2.23 15.53
CA GLN A 23 -3.14 3.22 16.61
C GLN A 23 -2.05 4.27 16.38
N VAL A 24 -0.87 3.86 15.92
CA VAL A 24 0.22 4.76 15.56
C VAL A 24 -0.23 5.71 14.45
N LEU A 25 -0.80 5.16 13.37
CA LEU A 25 -1.26 5.94 12.24
C LEU A 25 -2.42 6.87 12.62
N THR A 26 -3.36 6.42 13.45
CA THR A 26 -4.43 7.28 13.99
C THR A 26 -3.86 8.50 14.69
N ARG A 27 -2.92 8.33 15.64
CA ARG A 27 -2.31 9.45 16.37
C ARG A 27 -1.57 10.42 15.43
N MET A 28 -0.85 9.89 14.45
CA MET A 28 -0.13 10.72 13.48
C MET A 28 -1.09 11.52 12.60
N LEU A 29 -2.13 10.87 12.08
CA LEU A 29 -3.15 11.54 11.28
C LEU A 29 -3.85 12.62 12.11
N GLU A 30 -4.26 12.34 13.35
CA GLU A 30 -4.87 13.33 14.26
C GLU A 30 -3.94 14.51 14.59
N GLN A 31 -2.63 14.27 14.69
CA GLN A 31 -1.65 15.31 14.96
C GLN A 31 -1.57 16.34 13.84
N PHE A 32 -1.59 15.90 12.58
CA PHE A 32 -1.34 16.77 11.42
C PHE A 32 -2.60 17.23 10.71
N GLU A 33 -3.70 16.50 10.83
CA GLU A 33 -4.99 16.80 10.20
C GLU A 33 -5.43 18.26 10.44
N PRO A 34 -5.38 18.84 11.66
CA PRO A 34 -5.81 20.22 11.89
C PRO A 34 -4.96 21.30 11.21
N THR A 35 -3.74 20.97 10.77
CA THR A 35 -2.73 21.95 10.31
C THR A 35 -2.32 21.77 8.85
N THR A 36 -2.86 20.77 8.16
CA THR A 36 -2.49 20.43 6.78
C THR A 36 -3.74 20.24 5.91
N GLU A 37 -3.60 20.40 4.60
CA GLU A 37 -4.69 20.10 3.64
C GLU A 37 -4.65 18.64 3.16
N TYR A 38 -3.45 18.09 3.12
CA TYR A 38 -3.17 16.73 2.68
C TYR A 38 -2.09 16.12 3.57
N ILE A 39 -2.21 14.82 3.81
CA ILE A 39 -1.20 13.98 4.46
C ILE A 39 -0.81 12.89 3.48
N ILE A 40 0.49 12.61 3.34
CA ILE A 40 0.97 11.45 2.59
C ILE A 40 1.47 10.39 3.57
N THR A 41 0.92 9.19 3.48
CA THR A 41 1.39 8.02 4.23
C THR A 41 2.45 7.29 3.42
N LEU A 42 3.48 6.77 4.10
CA LEU A 42 4.59 6.07 3.47
C LEU A 42 5.02 4.87 4.29
N ASP A 43 5.29 3.76 3.62
CA ASP A 43 6.05 2.66 4.20
C ASP A 43 7.55 2.97 4.14
N MET A 44 8.29 2.47 5.12
CA MET A 44 9.74 2.64 5.20
C MET A 44 10.48 2.04 4.01
N ASP A 45 9.86 1.07 3.33
CA ASP A 45 10.40 0.36 2.18
C ASP A 45 9.63 0.66 0.89
N SER A 46 8.92 1.80 0.82
CA SER A 46 8.45 2.34 -0.44
C SER A 46 9.59 3.04 -1.20
N PHE A 47 9.80 2.62 -2.44
CA PHE A 47 10.81 3.19 -3.33
C PHE A 47 10.16 4.21 -4.26
N ILE A 48 10.35 5.48 -3.92
CA ILE A 48 9.73 6.63 -4.59
C ILE A 48 10.76 7.71 -4.94
N SER A 49 10.48 8.44 -6.03
CA SER A 49 11.22 9.63 -6.44
C SER A 49 10.47 10.92 -6.08
N LYS A 50 11.15 12.07 -6.17
CA LYS A 50 10.54 13.39 -5.99
C LYS A 50 9.43 13.62 -7.02
N GLU A 51 9.69 13.23 -8.26
CA GLU A 51 8.77 13.37 -9.39
C GLU A 51 7.50 12.54 -9.19
N ASN A 52 7.61 11.36 -8.56
CA ASN A 52 6.43 10.56 -8.21
C ASN A 52 5.53 11.31 -7.22
N ILE A 53 6.11 11.94 -6.19
CA ILE A 53 5.36 12.69 -5.18
C ILE A 53 4.70 13.92 -5.83
N GLU A 54 5.46 14.69 -6.61
CA GLU A 54 4.94 15.88 -7.31
C GLU A 54 3.77 15.52 -8.23
N HIS A 55 3.90 14.42 -8.99
CA HIS A 55 2.86 13.96 -9.89
C HIS A 55 1.62 13.47 -9.14
N LEU A 56 1.79 12.72 -8.04
CA LEU A 56 0.67 12.29 -7.19
C LEU A 56 -0.09 13.50 -6.62
N PHE A 57 0.61 14.50 -6.07
CA PHE A 57 -0.04 15.71 -5.57
C PHE A 57 -0.74 16.49 -6.69
N ALA A 58 -0.10 16.65 -7.85
CA ALA A 58 -0.70 17.33 -9.00
C ALA A 58 -2.02 16.65 -9.43
N LEU A 59 -2.04 15.31 -9.50
CA LEU A 59 -3.24 14.54 -9.81
C LEU A 59 -4.30 14.65 -8.71
N ALA A 60 -3.92 14.47 -7.44
CA ALA A 60 -4.84 14.54 -6.32
C ALA A 60 -5.55 15.90 -6.25
N MET A 61 -4.82 16.99 -6.48
CA MET A 61 -5.38 18.34 -6.52
C MET A 61 -6.24 18.59 -7.77
N THR A 62 -5.74 18.20 -8.95
CA THR A 62 -6.44 18.42 -10.23
C THR A 62 -7.78 17.69 -10.29
N PHE A 63 -7.82 16.44 -9.83
CA PHE A 63 -9.01 15.59 -9.83
C PHE A 63 -9.79 15.65 -8.51
N GLN A 64 -9.36 16.49 -7.56
CA GLN A 64 -10.00 16.68 -6.27
C GLN A 64 -10.24 15.35 -5.52
N CYS A 65 -9.23 14.47 -5.53
CA CYS A 65 -9.28 13.18 -4.87
C CYS A 65 -9.34 13.35 -3.35
N ASP A 66 -10.23 12.61 -2.68
CA ASP A 66 -10.20 12.56 -1.21
C ASP A 66 -9.02 11.72 -0.72
N ALA A 67 -8.65 10.68 -1.46
CA ALA A 67 -7.39 9.98 -1.31
C ALA A 67 -6.87 9.48 -2.68
N LEU A 68 -5.55 9.42 -2.88
CA LEU A 68 -4.92 8.94 -4.10
C LEU A 68 -3.66 8.12 -3.78
N ALA A 69 -3.59 6.91 -4.34
CA ALA A 69 -2.41 6.04 -4.28
C ALA A 69 -1.81 5.78 -5.68
N PRO A 70 -0.50 5.56 -5.81
CA PRO A 70 0.11 5.02 -7.02
C PRO A 70 -0.19 3.52 -7.15
N LEU A 71 0.17 2.93 -8.30
CA LEU A 71 0.26 1.48 -8.41
C LEU A 71 1.50 0.96 -7.67
N GLN A 72 1.27 0.00 -6.79
CA GLN A 72 2.30 -0.71 -6.04
C GLN A 72 1.89 -2.19 -5.92
N THR A 73 2.87 -3.08 -6.03
CA THR A 73 2.65 -4.52 -5.98
C THR A 73 2.74 -5.05 -4.56
N LYS A 74 1.99 -6.11 -4.27
CA LYS A 74 2.09 -6.86 -3.04
C LYS A 74 3.39 -7.68 -3.03
N ARG A 75 4.07 -7.67 -1.89
CA ARG A 75 5.23 -8.51 -1.59
C ARG A 75 4.92 -10.00 -1.83
N GLU A 76 5.89 -10.76 -2.35
CA GLU A 76 5.81 -12.18 -2.76
C GLU A 76 4.77 -12.56 -3.84
N ASP A 77 3.76 -11.73 -4.07
CA ASP A 77 2.54 -12.05 -4.83
C ASP A 77 2.50 -11.32 -6.18
N GLY A 78 3.12 -10.13 -6.25
CA GLY A 78 3.21 -9.33 -7.48
C GLY A 78 1.91 -8.66 -7.93
N ARG A 79 0.75 -9.07 -7.37
CA ARG A 79 -0.54 -8.44 -7.64
C ARG A 79 -0.57 -6.97 -7.21
N PRO A 80 -1.21 -6.06 -7.96
CA PRO A 80 -1.45 -4.70 -7.52
C PRO A 80 -2.24 -4.67 -6.21
N MET A 81 -1.82 -3.84 -5.25
CA MET A 81 -2.48 -3.72 -3.95
C MET A 81 -3.67 -2.75 -3.98
N LEU A 82 -4.75 -3.19 -4.61
CA LEU A 82 -6.02 -2.47 -4.66
C LEU A 82 -7.19 -3.45 -4.74
N THR A 83 -8.38 -2.97 -4.37
CA THR A 83 -9.65 -3.63 -4.66
C THR A 83 -10.47 -2.71 -5.56
N LEU A 84 -10.95 -3.22 -6.70
CA LEU A 84 -11.77 -2.41 -7.60
C LEU A 84 -13.03 -1.88 -6.89
N LEU A 85 -13.55 -0.78 -7.44
CA LEU A 85 -14.78 -0.17 -6.96
C LEU A 85 -15.92 -1.20 -6.89
N ASP A 86 -16.61 -1.21 -5.75
CA ASP A 86 -17.74 -2.09 -5.41
C ASP A 86 -17.42 -3.59 -5.31
N GLN A 87 -16.13 -3.95 -5.22
CA GLN A 87 -15.68 -5.34 -5.09
C GLN A 87 -15.15 -5.69 -3.69
N LEU A 88 -15.09 -4.74 -2.75
CA LEU A 88 -14.56 -5.02 -1.41
C LEU A 88 -15.38 -6.05 -0.64
N ASP A 89 -16.69 -5.85 -0.59
CA ASP A 89 -17.61 -6.78 0.07
C ASP A 89 -18.25 -7.76 -0.95
N ASN A 90 -17.92 -7.64 -2.24
CA ASN A 90 -18.42 -8.49 -3.33
C ASN A 90 -17.27 -8.91 -4.28
N PRO A 91 -16.27 -9.69 -3.79
CA PRO A 91 -15.14 -10.08 -4.61
C PRO A 91 -15.57 -11.00 -5.77
N PRO A 92 -14.82 -11.03 -6.90
CA PRO A 92 -15.06 -11.97 -7.98
C PRO A 92 -14.99 -13.43 -7.52
N GLN A 93 -15.89 -14.27 -8.01
CA GLN A 93 -16.00 -15.67 -7.57
C GLN A 93 -14.75 -16.50 -7.89
N ASP A 94 -14.08 -16.21 -9.01
CA ASP A 94 -12.85 -16.87 -9.45
C ASP A 94 -11.57 -16.23 -8.88
N GLY A 95 -11.70 -15.17 -8.08
CA GLY A 95 -10.57 -14.44 -7.51
C GLY A 95 -9.76 -13.63 -8.52
N THR A 96 -10.24 -13.52 -9.77
CA THR A 96 -9.59 -12.78 -10.84
C THR A 96 -10.42 -11.57 -11.25
N THR A 97 -9.75 -10.53 -11.72
CA THR A 97 -10.43 -9.31 -12.17
C THR A 97 -9.80 -8.85 -13.46
N GLU A 98 -10.65 -8.53 -14.43
CA GLU A 98 -10.24 -7.91 -15.68
C GLU A 98 -10.79 -6.48 -15.74
N VAL A 99 -9.98 -5.57 -16.26
CA VAL A 99 -10.40 -4.19 -16.53
C VAL A 99 -10.19 -3.87 -18.01
N PRO A 100 -11.07 -3.08 -18.64
CA PRO A 100 -10.84 -2.62 -20.00
C PRO A 100 -9.51 -1.87 -20.12
N VAL A 101 -8.84 -1.95 -21.26
CA VAL A 101 -7.57 -1.21 -21.50
C VAL A 101 -7.73 0.29 -21.24
N GLY A 102 -8.90 0.86 -21.57
CA GLY A 102 -9.22 2.26 -21.28
C GLY A 102 -9.18 2.64 -19.80
N TRP A 103 -9.29 1.67 -18.89
CA TRP A 103 -9.12 1.88 -17.46
C TRP A 103 -7.73 2.44 -17.14
N PHE A 104 -6.69 1.88 -17.76
CA PHE A 104 -5.31 2.40 -17.66
C PHE A 104 -5.09 3.73 -18.40
N GLY A 105 -6.03 4.10 -19.27
CA GLY A 105 -6.03 5.38 -19.98
C GLY A 105 -6.53 6.55 -19.13
N ALA A 106 -7.30 6.31 -18.07
CA ALA A 106 -7.75 7.38 -17.19
C ALA A 106 -6.60 7.91 -16.31
N PRO A 107 -6.57 9.22 -15.98
CA PRO A 107 -5.56 9.78 -15.07
C PRO A 107 -5.65 9.22 -13.64
N VAL A 108 -6.88 9.00 -13.17
CA VAL A 108 -7.19 8.40 -11.86
C VAL A 108 -8.38 7.45 -12.02
N GLN A 109 -8.44 6.44 -11.17
CA GLN A 109 -9.50 5.43 -11.14
C GLN A 109 -10.00 5.27 -9.72
N GLN A 110 -11.33 5.33 -9.53
CA GLN A 110 -11.91 5.11 -8.21
C GLN A 110 -11.81 3.62 -7.85
N VAL A 111 -11.46 3.34 -6.60
CA VAL A 111 -11.29 1.99 -6.06
C VAL A 111 -11.88 1.91 -4.66
N ASP A 112 -12.16 0.71 -4.18
CA ASP A 112 -12.62 0.53 -2.80
C ASP A 112 -11.47 0.55 -1.80
N THR A 113 -10.29 0.02 -2.17
CA THR A 113 -9.11 -0.03 -1.31
C THR A 113 -7.83 0.21 -2.10
N ALA A 114 -6.79 0.67 -1.41
CA ALA A 114 -5.43 0.81 -1.93
C ALA A 114 -4.43 0.65 -0.79
N HIS A 115 -3.17 0.36 -1.12
CA HIS A 115 -2.12 0.28 -0.11
C HIS A 115 -1.87 1.64 0.57
N PHE A 116 -1.42 1.64 1.83
CA PHE A 116 -1.03 2.86 2.55
C PHE A 116 0.42 3.30 2.28
N GLY A 117 1.22 2.46 1.62
CA GLY A 117 2.66 2.66 1.46
C GLY A 117 3.09 3.89 0.67
N CYS A 118 2.18 4.59 -0.02
CA CYS A 118 2.42 5.90 -0.64
C CYS A 118 1.10 6.61 -0.98
N THR A 119 0.30 6.96 0.03
CA THR A 119 -1.07 7.40 -0.21
C THR A 119 -1.33 8.80 0.30
N ILE A 120 -1.76 9.68 -0.60
CA ILE A 120 -2.20 11.03 -0.26
C ILE A 120 -3.63 10.94 0.26
N ILE A 121 -3.92 11.57 1.38
CA ILE A 121 -5.23 11.65 2.01
C ILE A 121 -5.53 13.11 2.30
N SER A 122 -6.66 13.62 1.81
CA SER A 122 -7.16 14.95 2.15
C SER A 122 -7.60 14.99 3.62
N THR A 123 -7.14 15.98 4.37
CA THR A 123 -7.57 16.17 5.77
C THR A 123 -9.05 16.50 5.87
N ARG A 124 -9.62 17.17 4.85
CA ARG A 124 -11.06 17.39 4.72
C ARG A 124 -11.84 16.07 4.69
N ALA A 125 -11.29 15.02 4.09
CA ALA A 125 -11.91 13.69 4.08
C ALA A 125 -11.83 13.02 5.45
N LEU A 126 -10.66 13.11 6.11
CA LEU A 126 -10.48 12.62 7.49
C LEU A 126 -11.47 13.27 8.48
N ARG A 127 -11.73 14.57 8.36
CA ARG A 127 -12.72 15.30 9.19
C ARG A 127 -14.15 14.77 9.03
N ARG A 128 -14.49 14.20 7.87
CA ARG A 128 -15.81 13.61 7.61
C ARG A 128 -15.93 12.19 8.15
N MET A 129 -14.81 11.51 8.38
CA MET A 129 -14.82 10.11 8.79
C MET A 129 -15.35 9.93 10.20
N ALA A 130 -16.18 8.90 10.38
CA ALA A 130 -16.53 8.42 11.71
C ALA A 130 -15.28 7.86 12.42
N LYS A 131 -15.17 8.12 13.72
CA LYS A 131 -14.13 7.52 14.56
C LYS A 131 -14.66 6.26 15.26
N PRO A 132 -13.80 5.27 15.59
CA PRO A 132 -12.38 5.20 15.23
C PRO A 132 -12.17 4.99 13.72
N TRP A 133 -11.08 5.54 13.17
CA TRP A 133 -10.80 5.42 11.74
C TRP A 133 -10.43 3.99 11.33
N PHE A 134 -9.69 3.30 12.19
CA PHE A 134 -9.28 1.92 12.01
C PHE A 134 -9.97 1.08 13.08
N GLN A 135 -10.69 0.03 12.66
CA GLN A 135 -11.37 -0.87 13.57
C GLN A 135 -11.38 -2.28 13.00
N GLU A 136 -10.48 -3.12 13.49
CA GLU A 136 -10.42 -4.52 13.09
C GLU A 136 -11.64 -5.27 13.59
N THR A 137 -12.08 -6.27 12.82
CA THR A 137 -13.12 -7.20 13.23
C THR A 137 -12.60 -8.63 13.08
N PRO A 138 -12.77 -9.49 14.11
CA PRO A 138 -12.38 -10.88 14.01
C PRO A 138 -13.22 -11.61 12.95
N ASP A 139 -12.78 -12.83 12.61
CA ASP A 139 -13.56 -13.75 11.81
C ASP A 139 -14.86 -14.19 12.54
N PRO A 140 -15.82 -14.88 11.87
CA PRO A 140 -17.07 -15.31 12.49
C PRO A 140 -16.94 -16.22 13.72
N ASN A 141 -15.78 -16.85 13.93
CA ASN A 141 -15.51 -17.69 15.09
C ASN A 141 -14.80 -16.92 16.22
N GLY A 142 -14.59 -15.61 16.06
CA GLY A 142 -13.86 -14.77 17.00
C GLY A 142 -12.34 -14.86 16.87
N GLY A 143 -11.82 -15.46 15.80
CA GLY A 143 -10.41 -15.58 15.49
C GLY A 143 -9.88 -14.52 14.52
N TRP A 144 -8.68 -14.77 13.99
CA TRP A 144 -8.01 -13.91 13.00
C TRP A 144 -7.68 -14.69 11.72
N GLY A 145 -8.53 -15.64 11.35
CA GLY A 145 -8.46 -16.38 10.10
C GLY A 145 -9.20 -15.70 8.95
N ASP A 146 -9.75 -16.51 8.06
CA ASP A 146 -10.51 -16.04 6.90
C ASP A 146 -11.82 -15.38 7.33
N GLY A 147 -12.18 -14.27 6.67
CA GLY A 147 -13.37 -13.50 6.98
C GLY A 147 -13.17 -12.43 8.06
N ARG A 148 -11.96 -12.30 8.63
CA ARG A 148 -11.59 -11.13 9.42
C ARG A 148 -11.54 -9.87 8.55
N ARG A 149 -11.64 -8.70 9.18
CA ARG A 149 -11.36 -7.41 8.53
C ARG A 149 -10.14 -6.78 9.17
N ASP A 150 -9.06 -6.69 8.41
CA ASP A 150 -7.81 -6.07 8.83
C ASP A 150 -7.96 -4.53 8.89
N SER A 151 -7.08 -3.87 9.66
CA SER A 151 -7.20 -2.44 10.00
C SER A 151 -7.30 -1.52 8.78
N ASP A 152 -6.46 -1.76 7.77
CA ASP A 152 -6.40 -0.99 6.52
C ASP A 152 -7.69 -1.13 5.71
N ILE A 153 -8.21 -2.35 5.59
CA ILE A 153 -9.48 -2.64 4.93
C ILE A 153 -10.65 -1.99 5.69
N ALA A 154 -10.64 -2.03 7.01
CA ALA A 154 -11.64 -1.36 7.83
C ALA A 154 -11.61 0.17 7.66
N PHE A 155 -10.42 0.76 7.55
CA PHE A 155 -10.28 2.19 7.26
C PHE A 155 -10.94 2.57 5.95
N TRP A 156 -10.66 1.83 4.87
CA TRP A 156 -11.21 2.16 3.56
C TRP A 156 -12.73 1.96 3.48
N ALA A 157 -13.25 0.93 4.15
CA ALA A 157 -14.68 0.73 4.30
C ALA A 157 -15.35 1.92 5.01
N ASN A 158 -14.77 2.38 6.12
CA ASN A 158 -15.23 3.55 6.85
C ASN A 158 -15.06 4.84 6.02
N PHE A 159 -13.99 4.96 5.25
CA PHE A 159 -13.72 6.07 4.33
C PHE A 159 -14.85 6.21 3.32
N LYS A 160 -15.22 5.11 2.65
CA LYS A 160 -16.35 5.04 1.71
C LYS A 160 -17.68 5.29 2.40
N ALA A 161 -17.94 4.66 3.55
CA ALA A 161 -19.18 4.81 4.32
C ALA A 161 -19.40 6.26 4.81
N SER A 162 -18.30 7.01 5.04
CA SER A 162 -18.32 8.43 5.40
C SER A 162 -18.47 9.37 4.19
N GLY A 163 -18.73 8.82 3.00
CA GLY A 163 -18.96 9.56 1.77
C GLY A 163 -17.69 10.02 1.04
N ASN A 164 -16.53 9.48 1.39
CA ASN A 164 -15.26 9.82 0.74
C ASN A 164 -14.94 8.87 -0.42
N ARG A 165 -14.12 9.32 -1.37
CA ARG A 165 -13.72 8.52 -2.54
C ARG A 165 -12.21 8.30 -2.63
N LEU A 166 -11.79 7.05 -2.66
CA LEU A 166 -10.41 6.65 -2.85
C LEU A 166 -10.13 6.41 -4.34
N TYR A 167 -8.94 6.82 -4.77
CA TYR A 167 -8.47 6.65 -6.13
C TYR A 167 -7.09 6.00 -6.18
N VAL A 168 -6.80 5.35 -7.31
CA VAL A 168 -5.45 5.00 -7.75
C VAL A 168 -5.10 5.72 -9.03
N THR A 169 -3.82 5.89 -9.32
CA THR A 169 -3.36 6.38 -10.63
C THR A 169 -2.44 5.38 -11.34
N PRO A 170 -2.76 4.98 -12.58
CA PRO A 170 -1.83 4.25 -13.45
C PRO A 170 -0.63 5.10 -13.93
N ARG A 171 -0.63 6.42 -13.65
CA ARG A 171 0.41 7.36 -14.12
C ARG A 171 1.64 7.39 -13.22
N VAL A 172 1.53 6.81 -12.02
CA VAL A 172 2.63 6.71 -11.06
C VAL A 172 2.72 5.27 -10.58
N VAL A 173 3.88 4.66 -10.79
CA VAL A 173 4.20 3.30 -10.36
C VAL A 173 5.42 3.37 -9.46
N ILE A 174 5.37 2.70 -8.32
CA ILE A 174 6.43 2.75 -7.31
C ILE A 174 6.89 1.34 -6.91
N GLY A 175 8.10 1.24 -6.39
CA GLY A 175 8.64 -0.03 -5.89
C GLY A 175 8.17 -0.33 -4.47
N HIS A 176 7.94 -1.61 -4.17
CA HIS A 176 7.72 -2.12 -2.82
C HIS A 176 8.93 -2.95 -2.43
N GLY A 177 9.67 -2.49 -1.43
CA GLY A 177 10.79 -3.23 -0.88
C GLY A 177 10.33 -4.52 -0.23
N GLU A 178 11.20 -5.50 -0.26
CA GLU A 178 10.96 -6.79 0.37
C GLU A 178 12.27 -7.37 0.90
N TYR A 179 12.18 -8.00 2.07
CA TYR A 179 13.29 -8.72 2.65
C TYR A 179 13.38 -10.10 2.01
N VAL A 180 14.39 -10.29 1.16
CA VAL A 180 14.68 -11.56 0.49
C VAL A 180 16.02 -12.12 0.95
N ILE A 181 16.14 -13.44 0.90
CA ILE A 181 17.43 -14.12 1.09
C ILE A 181 18.21 -13.99 -0.21
N THR A 182 19.47 -13.55 -0.11
CA THR A 182 20.37 -13.44 -1.25
C THR A 182 21.43 -14.53 -1.18
N TRP A 183 21.46 -15.37 -2.21
CA TRP A 183 22.42 -16.46 -2.36
C TRP A 183 23.44 -16.13 -3.46
N PRO A 184 24.70 -16.60 -3.36
CA PRO A 184 25.59 -16.65 -4.52
C PRO A 184 24.96 -17.55 -5.59
N GLY A 185 24.85 -17.06 -6.83
CA GLY A 185 24.35 -17.89 -7.93
C GLY A 185 25.30 -19.04 -8.25
N LYS A 186 24.76 -20.13 -8.82
CA LYS A 186 25.49 -21.35 -9.21
C LYS A 186 26.72 -21.11 -10.09
N HIS A 187 26.73 -20.03 -10.87
CA HIS A 187 27.85 -19.64 -11.73
C HIS A 187 28.70 -18.49 -11.16
N LEU A 188 28.42 -18.03 -9.93
CA LEU A 188 29.06 -16.88 -9.28
C LEU A 188 29.03 -15.58 -10.10
N ALA A 189 28.12 -15.47 -11.06
CA ALA A 189 27.98 -14.32 -11.96
C ALA A 189 26.96 -13.27 -11.45
N GLY A 190 26.13 -13.63 -10.47
CA GLY A 190 25.09 -12.76 -9.93
C GLY A 190 24.38 -13.38 -8.73
N PRO A 191 23.57 -12.58 -8.02
CA PRO A 191 22.78 -13.05 -6.90
C PRO A 191 21.59 -13.91 -7.37
N VAL A 192 21.16 -14.82 -6.51
CA VAL A 192 19.88 -15.51 -6.59
C VAL A 192 19.05 -15.10 -5.38
N TYR A 193 17.82 -14.65 -5.62
CA TYR A 193 16.91 -14.24 -4.57
C TYR A 193 15.93 -15.36 -4.23
N GLN A 194 15.62 -15.49 -2.94
CA GLN A 194 14.62 -16.41 -2.42
C GLN A 194 13.72 -15.67 -1.43
N TYR A 195 12.41 -15.89 -1.52
CA TYR A 195 11.48 -15.37 -0.53
C TYR A 195 11.68 -16.08 0.82
N THR A 196 11.50 -15.35 1.91
CA THR A 196 11.70 -15.94 3.24
C THR A 196 10.64 -16.99 3.57
N THR A 197 9.41 -16.86 3.06
CA THR A 197 8.35 -17.86 3.18
C THR A 197 8.71 -19.17 2.48
N GLU A 198 9.33 -19.10 1.30
CA GLU A 198 9.86 -20.26 0.58
C GLU A 198 10.94 -20.97 1.40
N TRP A 199 11.86 -20.22 2.03
CA TRP A 199 12.83 -20.82 2.94
C TRP A 199 12.18 -21.47 4.16
N GLN A 200 11.19 -20.81 4.79
CA GLN A 200 10.52 -21.37 5.97
C GLN A 200 9.82 -22.70 5.66
N SER A 201 9.28 -22.84 4.45
CA SER A 201 8.59 -24.05 3.99
C SER A 201 9.55 -25.15 3.52
N THR A 202 10.60 -24.81 2.77
CA THR A 202 11.49 -25.80 2.14
C THR A 202 12.72 -26.13 2.98
N ARG A 203 13.19 -25.17 3.79
CA ARG A 203 14.48 -25.18 4.50
C ARG A 203 15.69 -25.45 3.59
N LYS A 204 15.58 -25.06 2.32
CA LYS A 204 16.61 -25.30 1.29
C LYS A 204 16.88 -24.04 0.47
N PRO A 205 18.14 -23.79 0.07
CA PRO A 205 18.44 -22.79 -0.95
C PRO A 205 17.79 -23.19 -2.30
N PRO A 206 17.49 -22.23 -3.19
CA PRO A 206 17.04 -22.53 -4.55
C PRO A 206 18.10 -23.35 -5.31
N GLU A 207 17.68 -24.18 -6.26
CA GLU A 207 18.60 -24.99 -7.09
C GLU A 207 19.58 -24.13 -7.92
N SER A 208 19.21 -22.88 -8.17
CA SER A 208 20.04 -21.90 -8.87
C SER A 208 21.11 -21.28 -7.97
N ALA A 209 21.07 -21.50 -6.65
CA ALA A 209 22.13 -21.09 -5.73
C ALA A 209 23.36 -22.01 -5.83
N TRP A 210 24.51 -21.50 -5.39
CA TRP A 210 25.76 -22.26 -5.31
C TRP A 210 25.65 -23.43 -4.31
N SER A 211 26.12 -24.60 -4.73
CA SER A 211 26.36 -25.77 -3.88
C SER A 211 27.68 -26.43 -4.26
N VAL A 212 28.29 -27.14 -3.31
CA VAL A 212 29.45 -27.99 -3.61
C VAL A 212 28.98 -29.15 -4.49
N PRO A 213 29.66 -29.46 -5.62
CA PRO A 213 29.36 -30.65 -6.40
C PRO A 213 29.54 -31.91 -5.54
N GLU A 214 28.58 -32.84 -5.60
CA GLU A 214 28.70 -34.19 -5.04
C GLU A 214 29.62 -35.08 -5.91
#